data_AF-A0A930BEV0-F1
#
_entry.id   AF-A0A930BEV0-F1
#
_cell.length_a   1.000
_cell.length_b   1.000
_cell.length_c   1.000
_cell.angle_alpha   90.00
_cell.angle_beta   90.00
_cell.angle_gamma   90.00
#
_symmetry.space_group_name_H-M   'P 1'
#
loop_
_entity.id
_entity.type
_entity.pdbx_description
1 polymer ?
#
loop_
_entity_poly.entity_id
_entity_poly.type
_entity_poly.pdbx_seq_one_letter_code
_entity_poly.pdbx_strand_id
1 'polypeptide(L)'
;MKQNGIRSLTAMILAVFMAVGLVCGDARVFAKNEDTLVYGVNDQYRLDVLIEKATKEGKKKIVMQADADYTSDINITPNYVSWKGQDWRDKPAKRFITNSTETFVTFKSGVKIEVENIDFLKKGRPYEKGTKVVIERGATVHFKNAKFDNTVVNNGSATFENCVFATGEIENNGKAIYKGTTKEPKNIAKPKTMDKYESLTFKPAHDRFNDVMVGKYRKQFNWVRVSGSESKIAKISAKVKESDTGLEASWERNSLSVYGTPRRDGEFTVELRGETLNYNNEKDVAIKEFKIRVVKGVDKDVYEFDETVRKTFDQAIKDAEKQGKRKIDQSRSAITGDVDITPQFTHWYGTDGAKNPKRNDIGYGKNTVVTFKKGVNITVKDIDFIKRGNTGAKAVIEDGAKVKFINCRFDDRVVNNGTAEFDNCTFKTGDIENNGFADYKNMKEPKNVGVAKQKPQPKPEPQPKPEPQPKPEPQPKPEPQPKNPDNSQEKDGEKNKNKQRETDSNIKNKKANTSDEKNGSMTKSKVQKAESGNKGTKTGDDRSITKEVIILSVAAICILILIIGRIVRKRKK
;
A
#
# COMPACT_ATOMS: atom_id res chain seq x y z
N MET A 1 63.33 -8.97 -33.16
CA MET A 1 62.84 -9.34 -31.81
C MET A 1 61.52 -8.63 -31.51
N LYS A 2 60.36 -9.26 -31.77
CA LYS A 2 59.01 -8.93 -31.23
C LYS A 2 57.97 -9.80 -31.97
N GLN A 3 58.01 -11.10 -31.75
CA GLN A 3 56.91 -12.01 -32.16
C GLN A 3 56.77 -13.24 -31.25
N ASN A 4 57.79 -13.53 -30.42
CA ASN A 4 57.77 -14.70 -29.52
C ASN A 4 57.14 -14.42 -28.14
N GLY A 5 56.86 -13.16 -27.78
CA GLY A 5 56.28 -12.81 -26.47
C GLY A 5 54.76 -12.97 -26.38
N ILE A 6 54.04 -12.91 -27.50
CA ILE A 6 52.57 -12.98 -27.51
C ILE A 6 52.09 -14.43 -27.48
N ARG A 7 52.81 -15.36 -28.14
CA ARG A 7 52.49 -16.80 -28.11
C ARG A 7 52.65 -17.43 -26.72
N SER A 8 53.60 -16.94 -25.91
CA SER A 8 53.82 -17.44 -24.55
C SER A 8 52.73 -17.00 -23.57
N LEU A 9 52.19 -15.78 -23.71
CA LEU A 9 51.10 -15.29 -22.85
C LEU A 9 49.76 -15.97 -23.19
N THR A 10 49.49 -16.23 -24.47
CA THR A 10 48.28 -16.96 -24.89
C THR A 10 48.34 -18.43 -24.46
N ALA A 11 49.52 -19.07 -24.50
CA ALA A 11 49.72 -20.43 -24.00
C ALA A 11 49.62 -20.53 -22.46
N MET A 12 50.12 -19.54 -21.71
CA MET A 12 49.95 -19.49 -20.25
C MET A 12 48.50 -19.23 -19.84
N ILE A 13 47.77 -18.37 -20.55
CA ILE A 13 46.34 -18.13 -20.27
C ILE A 13 45.54 -19.41 -20.58
N LEU A 14 45.82 -20.12 -21.67
CA LEU A 14 45.20 -21.42 -21.94
C LEU A 14 45.55 -22.48 -20.88
N ALA A 15 46.80 -22.51 -20.40
CA ALA A 15 47.22 -23.45 -19.36
C ALA A 15 46.60 -23.14 -17.99
N VAL A 16 46.38 -21.86 -17.66
CA VAL A 16 45.66 -21.46 -16.45
C VAL A 16 44.16 -21.78 -16.57
N PHE A 17 43.54 -21.64 -17.75
CA PHE A 17 42.16 -22.10 -17.96
C PHE A 17 42.02 -23.63 -17.91
N MET A 18 43.01 -24.39 -18.39
CA MET A 18 43.01 -25.85 -18.24
C MET A 18 43.30 -26.31 -16.80
N ALA A 19 44.13 -25.58 -16.04
CA ALA A 19 44.43 -25.89 -14.65
C ALA A 19 43.31 -25.47 -13.68
N VAL A 20 42.62 -24.36 -13.93
CA VAL A 20 41.39 -23.99 -13.18
C VAL A 20 40.24 -24.93 -13.53
N GLY A 21 40.22 -25.48 -14.75
CA GLY A 21 39.33 -26.59 -15.13
C GLY A 21 39.59 -27.92 -14.42
N LEU A 22 40.63 -28.02 -13.58
CA LEU A 22 41.03 -29.23 -12.86
C LEU A 22 40.88 -29.13 -11.33
N VAL A 23 40.43 -27.99 -10.79
CA VAL A 23 40.22 -27.78 -9.33
C VAL A 23 38.73 -27.60 -8.96
N CYS A 24 37.82 -27.55 -9.92
CA CYS A 24 36.39 -27.77 -9.68
C CYS A 24 36.02 -29.21 -10.06
N GLY A 25 36.28 -30.15 -9.15
CA GLY A 25 35.51 -31.39 -9.11
C GLY A 25 34.03 -31.06 -8.88
N ASP A 26 33.13 -31.76 -9.58
CA ASP A 26 31.66 -31.66 -9.54
C ASP A 26 30.95 -30.82 -10.62
N ALA A 27 31.54 -30.63 -11.80
CA ALA A 27 30.78 -30.17 -12.97
C ALA A 27 31.25 -30.79 -14.30
N ARG A 28 31.09 -32.10 -14.47
CA ARG A 28 31.13 -32.74 -15.79
C ARG A 28 30.06 -33.81 -15.96
N VAL A 29 28.81 -33.39 -15.83
CA VAL A 29 27.68 -33.99 -16.57
C VAL A 29 26.76 -32.81 -16.91
N PHE A 30 26.01 -32.88 -18.03
CA PHE A 30 24.98 -31.93 -18.46
C PHE A 30 25.45 -30.71 -19.27
N ALA A 31 25.49 -30.85 -20.59
CA ALA A 31 24.71 -29.98 -21.48
C ALA A 31 24.92 -30.40 -22.94
N LYS A 32 23.82 -30.74 -23.61
CA LYS A 32 23.74 -30.62 -25.06
C LYS A 32 23.51 -29.16 -25.50
N ASN A 33 23.19 -28.25 -24.57
CA ASN A 33 23.16 -26.77 -24.61
C ASN A 33 22.77 -26.19 -23.22
N GLU A 34 23.00 -24.90 -22.94
CA GLU A 34 22.74 -24.25 -21.63
C GLU A 34 21.27 -24.31 -21.15
N ASP A 35 20.31 -24.50 -22.06
CA ASP A 35 18.87 -24.45 -21.77
C ASP A 35 18.22 -25.83 -21.52
N THR A 36 19.02 -26.90 -21.51
CA THR A 36 18.52 -28.28 -21.48
C THR A 36 19.05 -29.04 -20.27
N LEU A 37 18.13 -29.59 -19.48
CA LEU A 37 18.43 -30.67 -18.55
C LEU A 37 18.47 -31.99 -19.33
N VAL A 38 19.57 -32.72 -19.22
CA VAL A 38 19.68 -34.09 -19.74
C VAL A 38 19.69 -35.03 -18.54
N TYR A 39 18.86 -36.08 -18.55
CA TYR A 39 18.83 -37.13 -17.53
C TYR A 39 19.38 -38.42 -18.13
N GLY A 40 20.58 -38.84 -17.73
CA GLY A 40 21.37 -39.90 -18.35
C GLY A 40 21.58 -41.14 -17.48
N VAL A 41 22.21 -42.18 -18.07
CA VAL A 41 22.38 -43.52 -17.48
C VAL A 41 23.31 -43.52 -16.25
N ASN A 42 24.14 -42.48 -16.09
CA ASN A 42 25.11 -42.37 -14.99
C ASN A 42 24.73 -41.30 -13.96
N ASP A 43 23.48 -40.82 -13.96
CA ASP A 43 23.07 -39.78 -13.04
C ASP A 43 22.92 -40.34 -11.62
N GLN A 44 23.74 -39.83 -10.71
CA GLN A 44 23.71 -40.20 -9.29
C GLN A 44 22.50 -39.61 -8.54
N TYR A 45 21.74 -38.74 -9.19
CA TYR A 45 20.62 -38.01 -8.59
C TYR A 45 19.30 -38.40 -9.25
N ARG A 46 18.25 -38.47 -8.43
CA ARG A 46 16.88 -38.72 -8.90
C ARG A 46 16.40 -37.58 -9.81
N LEU A 47 15.54 -37.92 -10.76
CA LEU A 47 15.01 -36.99 -11.74
C LEU A 47 14.30 -35.76 -11.11
N ASP A 48 13.53 -35.95 -10.03
CA ASP A 48 12.87 -34.86 -9.31
C ASP A 48 13.84 -33.80 -8.79
N VAL A 49 14.96 -34.22 -8.20
CA VAL A 49 16.00 -33.33 -7.66
C VAL A 49 16.66 -32.54 -8.79
N LEU A 50 16.94 -33.21 -9.91
CA LEU A 50 17.55 -32.57 -11.07
C LEU A 50 16.60 -31.57 -11.73
N ILE A 51 15.30 -31.87 -11.81
CA ILE A 51 14.30 -30.93 -12.32
C ILE A 51 14.18 -29.72 -11.38
N GLU A 52 14.21 -29.90 -10.07
CA GLU A 52 14.17 -28.78 -9.11
C GLU A 52 15.39 -27.85 -9.31
N LYS A 53 16.59 -28.41 -9.42
CA LYS A 53 17.82 -27.67 -9.67
C LYS A 53 17.76 -26.94 -11.03
N ALA A 54 17.39 -27.66 -12.09
CA ALA A 54 17.24 -27.11 -13.43
C ALA A 54 16.21 -25.97 -13.50
N THR A 55 15.15 -26.05 -12.69
CA THR A 55 14.14 -24.99 -12.58
C THR A 55 14.73 -23.71 -11.98
N LYS A 56 15.55 -23.83 -10.93
CA LYS A 56 16.27 -22.70 -10.32
C LYS A 56 17.30 -22.10 -11.28
N GLU A 57 17.90 -22.92 -12.14
CA GLU A 57 18.81 -22.50 -13.20
C GLU A 57 18.10 -21.93 -14.45
N GLY A 58 16.76 -21.96 -14.48
CA GLY A 58 15.98 -21.40 -15.59
C GLY A 58 16.01 -22.22 -16.88
N LYS A 59 16.34 -23.52 -16.82
CA LYS A 59 16.30 -24.42 -17.98
C LYS A 59 14.87 -24.51 -18.54
N LYS A 60 14.73 -24.70 -19.85
CA LYS A 60 13.41 -24.80 -20.52
C LYS A 60 13.13 -26.16 -21.15
N LYS A 61 14.12 -27.05 -21.27
CA LYS A 61 13.96 -28.36 -21.90
C LYS A 61 14.42 -29.48 -20.99
N ILE A 62 13.72 -30.60 -21.03
CA ILE A 62 14.09 -31.84 -20.34
C ILE A 62 14.29 -32.92 -21.40
N VAL A 63 15.38 -33.65 -21.29
CA VAL A 63 15.75 -34.74 -22.19
C VAL A 63 16.06 -35.95 -21.34
N MET A 64 15.29 -37.03 -21.47
CA MET A 64 15.54 -38.29 -20.80
C MET A 64 16.29 -39.24 -21.74
N GLN A 65 17.50 -39.61 -21.36
CA GLN A 65 18.34 -40.64 -21.97
C GLN A 65 18.37 -41.95 -21.18
N ALA A 66 17.88 -41.93 -19.94
CA ALA A 66 17.67 -43.10 -19.09
C ALA A 66 16.25 -43.11 -18.53
N ASP A 67 15.81 -44.29 -18.08
CA ASP A 67 14.53 -44.47 -17.40
C ASP A 67 14.62 -43.98 -15.96
N ALA A 68 13.52 -43.45 -15.42
CA ALA A 68 13.42 -42.97 -14.05
C ALA A 68 12.53 -43.92 -13.25
N ASP A 69 13.12 -44.96 -12.68
CA ASP A 69 12.41 -46.01 -11.92
C ASP A 69 12.39 -45.79 -10.39
N TYR A 70 12.96 -44.65 -9.96
CA TYR A 70 12.93 -44.17 -8.59
C TYR A 70 12.94 -42.62 -8.54
N THR A 71 11.77 -42.02 -8.36
CA THR A 71 11.61 -40.56 -8.23
C THR A 71 10.52 -40.20 -7.23
N SER A 72 10.61 -39.01 -6.63
CA SER A 72 9.51 -38.41 -5.85
C SER A 72 8.57 -37.62 -6.77
N ASP A 73 7.68 -36.80 -6.20
CA ASP A 73 6.78 -35.95 -6.99
C ASP A 73 7.58 -34.96 -7.85
N ILE A 74 7.20 -34.88 -9.12
CA ILE A 74 7.81 -33.99 -10.11
C ILE A 74 6.83 -32.87 -10.41
N ASN A 75 7.28 -31.62 -10.25
CA ASN A 75 6.51 -30.43 -10.60
C ASN A 75 7.11 -29.77 -11.83
N ILE A 76 6.37 -29.77 -12.94
CA ILE A 76 6.77 -29.10 -14.19
C ILE A 76 6.21 -27.68 -14.18
N THR A 77 7.07 -26.68 -14.05
CA THR A 77 6.73 -25.26 -13.95
C THR A 77 6.71 -24.54 -15.30
N PRO A 78 6.12 -23.34 -15.41
CA PRO A 78 5.90 -22.64 -16.70
C PRO A 78 7.14 -22.32 -17.55
N ASN A 79 8.35 -22.44 -17.01
CA ASN A 79 9.59 -22.27 -17.78
C ASN A 79 9.80 -23.39 -18.81
N TYR A 80 9.27 -24.60 -18.59
CA TYR A 80 9.51 -25.73 -19.49
C TYR A 80 8.59 -25.74 -20.70
N VAL A 81 9.18 -25.99 -21.87
CA VAL A 81 8.48 -26.04 -23.16
C VAL A 81 8.56 -27.40 -23.86
N SER A 82 9.51 -28.25 -23.46
CA SER A 82 9.72 -29.56 -24.07
C SER A 82 10.25 -30.58 -23.06
N TRP A 83 9.73 -31.81 -23.12
CA TRP A 83 10.24 -32.97 -22.40
C TRP A 83 10.26 -34.20 -23.31
N LYS A 84 11.45 -34.71 -23.65
CA LYS A 84 11.58 -35.78 -24.66
C LYS A 84 12.39 -36.97 -24.18
N GLY A 85 11.94 -38.17 -24.55
CA GLY A 85 12.72 -39.41 -24.49
C GLY A 85 13.61 -39.59 -25.72
N GLN A 86 14.89 -39.87 -25.51
CA GLN A 86 15.86 -40.19 -26.56
C GLN A 86 16.93 -41.19 -26.08
N ASP A 87 17.70 -41.74 -27.00
CA ASP A 87 18.90 -42.52 -26.68
C ASP A 87 20.13 -41.61 -26.51
N TRP A 88 21.26 -42.21 -26.15
CA TRP A 88 22.53 -41.50 -25.97
C TRP A 88 23.10 -40.91 -27.28
N ARG A 89 22.56 -41.31 -28.44
CA ARG A 89 22.88 -40.78 -29.78
C ARG A 89 21.84 -39.77 -30.26
N ASP A 90 20.98 -39.30 -29.36
CA ASP A 90 19.95 -38.31 -29.61
C ASP A 90 18.87 -38.75 -30.60
N LYS A 91 18.68 -40.06 -30.77
CA LYS A 91 17.58 -40.60 -31.54
C LYS A 91 16.34 -40.73 -30.65
N PRO A 92 15.13 -40.47 -31.15
CA PRO A 92 13.90 -40.70 -30.41
C PRO A 92 13.87 -42.11 -29.81
N ALA A 93 13.64 -42.21 -28.50
CA ALA A 93 13.58 -43.47 -27.79
C ALA A 93 12.53 -43.39 -26.69
N LYS A 94 11.81 -44.49 -26.47
CA LYS A 94 10.89 -44.61 -25.34
C LYS A 94 11.65 -44.58 -24.03
N ARG A 95 11.16 -43.74 -23.12
CA ARG A 95 11.60 -43.68 -21.72
C ARG A 95 10.41 -43.82 -20.81
N PHE A 96 10.64 -44.25 -19.58
CA PHE A 96 9.57 -44.31 -18.61
C PHE A 96 9.92 -43.66 -17.28
N ILE A 97 8.86 -43.30 -16.55
CA ILE A 97 8.88 -42.83 -15.18
C ILE A 97 7.98 -43.76 -14.36
N THR A 98 8.51 -44.28 -13.26
CA THR A 98 7.75 -45.08 -12.31
C THR A 98 8.34 -44.97 -10.91
N ASN A 99 7.56 -45.40 -9.91
CA ASN A 99 8.02 -45.61 -8.55
C ASN A 99 7.17 -46.71 -7.89
N SER A 100 7.71 -47.37 -6.87
CA SER A 100 6.95 -48.33 -6.06
C SER A 100 5.83 -47.64 -5.25
N THR A 101 6.05 -46.40 -4.79
CA THR A 101 5.01 -45.59 -4.11
C THR A 101 4.20 -44.75 -5.09
N GLU A 102 3.08 -44.19 -4.61
CA GLU A 102 2.32 -43.21 -5.39
C GLU A 102 3.19 -41.99 -5.61
N THR A 103 3.33 -41.59 -6.87
CA THR A 103 4.09 -40.39 -7.25
C THR A 103 3.33 -39.61 -8.28
N PHE A 104 3.45 -38.29 -8.23
CA PHE A 104 2.74 -37.39 -9.12
C PHE A 104 3.71 -36.67 -10.04
N VAL A 105 3.46 -36.77 -11.34
CA VAL A 105 4.01 -35.81 -12.31
C VAL A 105 2.95 -34.75 -12.54
N THR A 106 3.18 -33.57 -11.97
CA THR A 106 2.23 -32.47 -11.96
C THR A 106 2.68 -31.36 -12.91
N PHE A 107 1.87 -31.12 -13.94
CA PHE A 107 2.03 -29.99 -14.86
C PHE A 107 1.35 -28.76 -14.25
N LYS A 108 2.16 -27.80 -13.79
CA LYS A 108 1.68 -26.64 -13.03
C LYS A 108 0.94 -25.63 -13.90
N SER A 109 0.02 -24.90 -13.27
CA SER A 109 -0.73 -23.83 -13.94
C SER A 109 0.19 -22.87 -14.70
N GLY A 110 -0.16 -22.58 -15.96
CA GLY A 110 0.59 -21.70 -16.85
C GLY A 110 1.64 -22.40 -17.72
N VAL A 111 1.97 -23.68 -17.48
CA VAL A 111 2.90 -24.42 -18.33
C VAL A 111 2.31 -24.65 -19.73
N LYS A 112 3.18 -24.57 -20.75
CA LYS A 112 2.85 -24.89 -22.14
C LYS A 112 3.95 -25.78 -22.69
N ILE A 113 3.73 -27.10 -22.67
CA ILE A 113 4.79 -28.08 -22.88
C ILE A 113 4.38 -29.22 -23.82
N GLU A 114 5.30 -29.64 -24.67
CA GLU A 114 5.25 -30.91 -25.40
C GLU A 114 6.02 -31.99 -24.64
N VAL A 115 5.39 -33.15 -24.45
CA VAL A 115 5.96 -34.33 -23.78
C VAL A 115 5.95 -35.47 -24.78
N GLU A 116 7.12 -35.96 -25.17
CA GLU A 116 7.27 -36.91 -26.28
C GLU A 116 8.08 -38.15 -25.89
N ASN A 117 7.58 -39.34 -26.21
CA ASN A 117 8.22 -40.64 -25.96
C ASN A 117 8.47 -40.96 -24.47
N ILE A 118 7.56 -40.56 -23.59
CA ILE A 118 7.66 -40.79 -22.15
C ILE A 118 6.43 -41.52 -21.64
N ASP A 119 6.64 -42.65 -20.98
CA ASP A 119 5.61 -43.48 -20.39
C ASP A 119 5.56 -43.28 -18.86
N PHE A 120 4.36 -43.24 -18.31
CA PHE A 120 4.08 -43.08 -16.89
C PHE A 120 3.49 -44.40 -16.38
N LEU A 121 4.33 -45.21 -15.75
CA LEU A 121 4.05 -46.62 -15.55
C LEU A 121 3.67 -46.96 -14.12
N LYS A 122 2.89 -48.03 -13.97
CA LYS A 122 2.69 -48.74 -12.71
C LYS A 122 3.78 -49.82 -12.60
N LYS A 123 4.37 -49.96 -11.42
CA LYS A 123 5.37 -51.01 -11.18
C LYS A 123 4.66 -52.35 -10.93
N GLY A 124 5.24 -53.44 -11.40
CA GLY A 124 4.52 -54.69 -11.71
C GLY A 124 3.88 -55.43 -10.52
N ARG A 125 4.12 -55.02 -9.26
CA ARG A 125 3.53 -55.70 -8.10
C ARG A 125 2.15 -55.12 -7.74
N PRO A 126 1.22 -55.92 -7.19
CA PRO A 126 -0.16 -55.47 -6.89
C PRO A 126 -0.25 -54.24 -5.97
N TYR A 127 0.67 -54.10 -5.02
CA TYR A 127 0.71 -53.01 -4.04
C TYR A 127 1.49 -51.77 -4.52
N GLU A 128 2.19 -51.85 -5.64
CA GLU A 128 2.93 -50.70 -6.17
C GLU A 128 1.97 -49.78 -6.90
N LYS A 129 2.04 -48.48 -6.59
CA LYS A 129 1.09 -47.50 -7.11
C LYS A 129 1.58 -46.81 -8.39
N GLY A 130 2.89 -46.70 -8.61
CA GLY A 130 3.43 -46.10 -9.82
C GLY A 130 3.28 -44.59 -9.88
N THR A 131 3.39 -44.09 -11.11
CA THR A 131 3.32 -42.64 -11.38
C THR A 131 1.97 -42.26 -11.97
N LYS A 132 1.37 -41.22 -11.41
CA LYS A 132 0.11 -40.62 -11.84
C LYS A 132 0.37 -39.23 -12.41
N VAL A 133 -0.29 -38.92 -13.52
CA VAL A 133 -0.17 -37.62 -14.17
C VAL A 133 -1.32 -36.71 -13.76
N VAL A 134 -0.97 -35.50 -13.34
CA VAL A 134 -1.92 -34.44 -12.98
C VAL A 134 -1.62 -33.20 -13.81
N ILE A 135 -2.63 -32.71 -14.52
CA ILE A 135 -2.55 -31.49 -15.32
C ILE A 135 -3.38 -30.43 -14.60
N GLU A 136 -2.73 -29.44 -14.01
CA GLU A 136 -3.43 -28.39 -13.26
C GLU A 136 -4.22 -27.46 -14.19
N ARG A 137 -5.22 -26.77 -13.63
CA ARG A 137 -6.00 -25.76 -14.37
C ARG A 137 -5.06 -24.67 -14.92
N GLY A 138 -5.21 -24.32 -16.20
CA GLY A 138 -4.35 -23.38 -16.90
C GLY A 138 -3.03 -23.96 -17.45
N ALA A 139 -2.74 -25.24 -17.21
CA ALA A 139 -1.68 -25.94 -17.94
C ALA A 139 -2.15 -26.34 -19.34
N THR A 140 -1.26 -26.27 -20.32
CA THR A 140 -1.45 -26.78 -21.69
C THR A 140 -0.37 -27.81 -21.97
N VAL A 141 -0.76 -29.07 -22.17
CA VAL A 141 0.17 -30.17 -22.37
C VAL A 141 -0.16 -30.92 -23.65
N HIS A 142 0.85 -31.16 -24.48
CA HIS A 142 0.74 -32.02 -25.64
C HIS A 142 1.57 -33.28 -25.40
N PHE A 143 0.90 -34.41 -25.13
CA PHE A 143 1.54 -35.71 -25.03
C PHE A 143 1.59 -36.37 -26.40
N LYS A 144 2.79 -36.82 -26.79
CA LYS A 144 3.05 -37.52 -28.05
C LYS A 144 3.71 -38.86 -27.75
N ASN A 145 3.15 -39.94 -28.26
CA ASN A 145 3.69 -41.28 -28.08
C ASN A 145 3.99 -41.58 -26.59
N ALA A 146 2.95 -41.53 -25.75
CA ALA A 146 3.05 -41.72 -24.30
C ALA A 146 2.03 -42.76 -23.82
N LYS A 147 2.41 -43.57 -22.82
CA LYS A 147 1.53 -44.53 -22.15
C LYS A 147 1.29 -44.11 -20.72
N PHE A 148 0.05 -44.24 -20.26
CA PHE A 148 -0.37 -43.95 -18.90
C PHE A 148 -0.98 -45.21 -18.29
N ASP A 149 -0.33 -45.76 -17.27
CA ASP A 149 -0.84 -46.94 -16.55
C ASP A 149 -1.86 -46.57 -15.48
N ASN A 150 -1.73 -45.38 -14.90
CA ASN A 150 -2.68 -44.82 -13.96
C ASN A 150 -3.61 -43.83 -14.67
N THR A 151 -4.83 -43.69 -14.14
CA THR A 151 -5.81 -42.72 -14.64
C THR A 151 -5.25 -41.29 -14.55
N VAL A 152 -5.14 -40.64 -15.69
CA VAL A 152 -4.69 -39.23 -15.79
C VAL A 152 -5.78 -38.32 -15.22
N VAL A 153 -5.36 -37.33 -14.42
CA VAL A 153 -6.24 -36.26 -13.94
C VAL A 153 -5.98 -35.01 -14.74
N ASN A 154 -6.92 -34.64 -15.62
CA ASN A 154 -6.79 -33.45 -16.44
C ASN A 154 -7.75 -32.34 -15.97
N ASN A 155 -7.21 -31.30 -15.33
CA ASN A 155 -7.93 -30.07 -15.03
C ASN A 155 -7.58 -28.92 -15.99
N GLY A 156 -6.58 -29.12 -16.86
CA GLY A 156 -6.08 -28.14 -17.81
C GLY A 156 -6.57 -28.41 -19.24
N SER A 157 -5.70 -28.09 -20.21
CA SER A 157 -5.88 -28.44 -21.62
C SER A 157 -4.84 -29.46 -22.04
N ALA A 158 -5.28 -30.63 -22.50
CA ALA A 158 -4.41 -31.72 -22.90
C ALA A 158 -4.69 -32.16 -24.35
N THR A 159 -3.64 -32.38 -25.13
CA THR A 159 -3.73 -33.12 -26.39
C THR A 159 -2.97 -34.43 -26.22
N PHE A 160 -3.58 -35.54 -26.61
CA PHE A 160 -3.01 -36.88 -26.53
C PHE A 160 -2.90 -37.45 -27.94
N GLU A 161 -1.70 -37.45 -28.50
CA GLU A 161 -1.39 -37.91 -29.86
C GLU A 161 -0.60 -39.22 -29.81
N ASN A 162 -1.16 -40.28 -30.39
CA ASN A 162 -0.59 -41.63 -30.36
C ASN A 162 -0.30 -42.13 -28.93
N CYS A 163 -1.22 -41.84 -28.00
CA CYS A 163 -1.11 -42.21 -26.58
C CYS A 163 -1.93 -43.46 -26.24
N VAL A 164 -1.56 -44.13 -25.16
CA VAL A 164 -2.24 -45.32 -24.63
C VAL A 164 -2.66 -45.09 -23.18
N PHE A 165 -3.94 -45.30 -22.87
CA PHE A 165 -4.49 -45.29 -21.51
C PHE A 165 -4.75 -46.74 -21.06
N ALA A 166 -3.91 -47.28 -20.17
CA ALA A 166 -4.01 -48.70 -19.81
C ALA A 166 -5.31 -49.04 -19.05
N THR A 167 -5.83 -48.09 -18.27
CA THR A 167 -7.11 -48.25 -17.56
C THR A 167 -8.32 -48.12 -18.49
N GLY A 168 -8.15 -47.54 -19.68
CA GLY A 168 -9.25 -47.12 -20.54
C GLY A 168 -10.06 -45.94 -19.98
N GLU A 169 -9.60 -45.31 -18.90
CA GLU A 169 -10.31 -44.24 -18.20
C GLU A 169 -9.45 -42.97 -18.05
N ILE A 170 -10.12 -41.81 -17.97
CA ILE A 170 -9.51 -40.51 -17.66
C ILE A 170 -10.39 -39.74 -16.68
N GLU A 171 -9.79 -39.03 -15.73
CA GLU A 171 -10.50 -38.04 -14.92
C GLU A 171 -10.33 -36.67 -15.58
N ASN A 172 -11.12 -36.40 -16.62
CA ASN A 172 -11.04 -35.16 -17.37
C ASN A 172 -12.07 -34.13 -16.89
N ASN A 173 -11.60 -33.16 -16.09
CA ASN A 173 -12.33 -31.98 -15.63
C ASN A 173 -12.07 -30.73 -16.50
N GLY A 174 -11.20 -30.83 -17.51
CA GLY A 174 -10.82 -29.74 -18.41
C GLY A 174 -11.06 -30.09 -19.88
N LYS A 175 -10.18 -29.62 -20.76
CA LYS A 175 -10.25 -29.88 -22.21
C LYS A 175 -9.27 -30.98 -22.59
N ALA A 176 -9.75 -32.00 -23.30
CA ALA A 176 -8.93 -33.06 -23.86
C ALA A 176 -9.17 -33.18 -25.37
N ILE A 177 -8.12 -33.42 -26.14
CA ILE A 177 -8.18 -33.71 -27.58
C ILE A 177 -7.40 -34.99 -27.83
N TYR A 178 -7.99 -35.94 -28.54
CA TYR A 178 -7.39 -37.24 -28.87
C TYR A 178 -7.07 -37.29 -30.36
N LYS A 179 -5.83 -37.62 -30.73
CA LYS A 179 -5.35 -37.60 -32.12
C LYS A 179 -4.57 -38.87 -32.47
N GLY A 180 -4.44 -39.13 -33.78
CA GLY A 180 -3.64 -40.23 -34.30
C GLY A 180 -4.22 -41.58 -33.88
N THR A 181 -3.38 -42.44 -33.32
CA THR A 181 -3.79 -43.78 -32.85
C THR A 181 -4.42 -43.79 -31.45
N THR A 182 -4.53 -42.64 -30.78
CA THR A 182 -5.12 -42.54 -29.44
C THR A 182 -6.61 -42.88 -29.47
N LYS A 183 -7.02 -43.92 -28.75
CA LYS A 183 -8.44 -44.18 -28.46
C LYS A 183 -8.90 -43.29 -27.31
N GLU A 184 -10.04 -42.62 -27.47
CA GLU A 184 -10.63 -41.79 -26.42
C GLU A 184 -11.02 -42.67 -25.20
N PRO A 185 -10.44 -42.43 -24.01
CA PRO A 185 -10.79 -43.14 -22.80
C PRO A 185 -12.12 -42.67 -22.23
N LYS A 186 -12.79 -43.53 -21.45
CA LYS A 186 -14.01 -43.18 -20.72
C LYS A 186 -13.70 -42.08 -19.70
N ASN A 187 -14.38 -40.94 -19.81
CA ASN A 187 -14.28 -39.89 -18.80
C ASN A 187 -15.05 -40.28 -17.53
N ILE A 188 -14.34 -40.42 -16.41
CA ILE A 188 -14.91 -40.76 -15.10
C ILE A 188 -15.03 -39.54 -14.17
N ALA A 189 -14.59 -38.37 -14.61
CA ALA A 189 -14.79 -37.14 -13.86
C ALA A 189 -16.29 -36.87 -13.67
N LYS A 190 -16.64 -36.16 -12.58
CA LYS A 190 -17.94 -35.51 -12.41
C LYS A 190 -17.74 -34.04 -12.80
N PRO A 191 -17.82 -33.68 -14.09
CA PRO A 191 -17.34 -32.39 -14.55
C PRO A 191 -18.23 -31.30 -13.97
N LYS A 192 -17.62 -30.22 -13.47
CA LYS A 192 -18.38 -29.01 -13.22
C LYS A 192 -18.81 -28.43 -14.57
N THR A 193 -20.09 -28.17 -14.74
CA THR A 193 -20.67 -27.82 -16.03
C THR A 193 -20.83 -26.29 -16.16
N MET A 194 -20.69 -25.78 -17.39
CA MET A 194 -20.65 -24.33 -17.64
C MET A 194 -22.00 -23.65 -17.40
N ASP A 195 -23.12 -24.37 -17.50
CA ASP A 195 -24.47 -23.90 -17.12
C ASP A 195 -24.57 -23.50 -15.63
N LYS A 196 -23.70 -24.02 -14.77
CA LYS A 196 -23.62 -23.68 -13.34
C LYS A 196 -22.46 -22.74 -13.01
N TYR A 197 -21.77 -22.23 -14.02
CA TYR A 197 -20.64 -21.33 -13.81
C TYR A 197 -21.13 -19.89 -13.61
N GLU A 198 -20.87 -19.33 -12.43
CA GLU A 198 -21.06 -17.90 -12.15
C GLU A 198 -19.75 -17.15 -12.38
N SER A 199 -19.76 -16.16 -13.27
CA SER A 199 -18.59 -15.33 -13.56
C SER A 199 -18.09 -14.57 -12.33
N LEU A 200 -16.79 -14.31 -12.30
CA LEU A 200 -16.15 -13.53 -11.27
C LEU A 200 -16.76 -12.12 -11.22
N THR A 201 -17.18 -11.70 -10.04
CA THR A 201 -17.79 -10.39 -9.84
C THR A 201 -17.32 -9.75 -8.54
N PHE A 202 -17.29 -8.42 -8.54
CA PHE A 202 -16.99 -7.61 -7.36
C PHE A 202 -18.24 -6.87 -6.89
N LYS A 203 -18.58 -7.04 -5.62
CA LYS A 203 -19.68 -6.33 -4.95
C LYS A 203 -19.09 -5.46 -3.83
N PRO A 204 -18.75 -4.19 -4.11
CA PRO A 204 -18.19 -3.30 -3.10
C PRO A 204 -19.25 -2.78 -2.14
N ALA A 205 -18.82 -2.36 -0.94
CA ALA A 205 -19.69 -1.65 0.00
C ALA A 205 -20.00 -0.23 -0.48
N HIS A 206 -19.06 0.41 -1.18
CA HIS A 206 -19.21 1.74 -1.77
C HIS A 206 -18.67 1.80 -3.20
N ASP A 207 -19.28 2.56 -4.09
CA ASP A 207 -18.81 2.71 -5.48
C ASP A 207 -17.69 3.75 -5.66
N ARG A 208 -17.36 4.51 -4.62
CA ARG A 208 -16.27 5.51 -4.64
C ARG A 208 -15.59 5.64 -3.29
N PHE A 209 -14.39 6.22 -3.31
CA PHE A 209 -13.69 6.67 -2.10
C PHE A 209 -14.08 8.11 -1.76
N ASN A 210 -13.91 8.46 -0.49
CA ASN A 210 -14.09 9.84 -0.02
C ASN A 210 -13.00 10.75 -0.57
N ASP A 211 -13.32 12.03 -0.70
CA ASP A 211 -12.39 13.05 -1.15
C ASP A 211 -11.20 13.19 -0.16
N VAL A 212 -10.00 13.43 -0.68
CA VAL A 212 -8.77 13.61 0.11
C VAL A 212 -8.05 14.90 -0.29
N MET A 213 -7.16 15.40 0.56
CA MET A 213 -6.45 16.66 0.34
C MET A 213 -5.02 16.42 -0.17
N VAL A 214 -4.55 17.29 -1.06
CA VAL A 214 -3.13 17.36 -1.43
C VAL A 214 -2.26 17.57 -0.18
N GLY A 215 -1.12 16.88 -0.12
CA GLY A 215 -0.10 17.04 0.91
C GLY A 215 -0.40 16.34 2.24
N LYS A 216 -1.57 15.71 2.40
CA LYS A 216 -1.94 14.99 3.64
C LYS A 216 -1.99 13.49 3.42
N TYR A 217 -1.25 12.74 4.23
CA TYR A 217 -1.35 11.28 4.23
C TYR A 217 -2.78 10.84 4.59
N ARG A 218 -3.32 9.94 3.79
CA ARG A 218 -4.62 9.31 4.02
C ARG A 218 -4.55 7.82 3.72
N LYS A 219 -5.38 7.05 4.41
CA LYS A 219 -5.65 5.65 4.14
C LYS A 219 -7.14 5.43 4.27
N GLN A 220 -7.76 4.90 3.22
CA GLN A 220 -9.18 4.55 3.19
C GLN A 220 -9.31 3.08 2.84
N PHE A 221 -10.42 2.50 3.26
CA PHE A 221 -10.74 1.09 3.04
C PHE A 221 -12.13 0.98 2.44
N ASN A 222 -12.30 0.00 1.57
CA ASN A 222 -13.60 -0.38 1.02
C ASN A 222 -13.68 -1.91 1.02
N TRP A 223 -14.63 -2.46 1.77
CA TRP A 223 -14.89 -3.90 1.72
C TRP A 223 -15.46 -4.27 0.36
N VAL A 224 -14.92 -5.32 -0.24
CA VAL A 224 -15.42 -5.83 -1.52
C VAL A 224 -15.65 -7.33 -1.40
N ARG A 225 -16.90 -7.75 -1.57
CA ARG A 225 -17.22 -9.17 -1.68
C ARG A 225 -16.84 -9.63 -3.10
N VAL A 226 -15.93 -10.60 -3.17
CA VAL A 226 -15.63 -11.35 -4.39
C VAL A 226 -16.62 -12.50 -4.50
N SER A 227 -17.28 -12.64 -5.65
CA SER A 227 -18.29 -13.68 -5.91
C SER A 227 -18.05 -14.36 -7.25
N GLY A 228 -18.66 -15.51 -7.47
CA GLY A 228 -18.46 -16.36 -8.65
C GLY A 228 -17.94 -17.75 -8.28
N SER A 229 -18.09 -18.68 -9.23
CA SER A 229 -17.85 -20.12 -9.04
C SER A 229 -16.41 -20.46 -8.65
N GLU A 230 -15.44 -19.67 -9.11
CA GLU A 230 -14.00 -19.87 -8.84
C GLU A 230 -13.38 -18.66 -8.13
N SER A 231 -14.21 -17.91 -7.39
CA SER A 231 -13.80 -16.70 -6.63
C SER A 231 -12.74 -16.96 -5.55
N LYS A 232 -12.76 -18.13 -4.91
CA LYS A 232 -11.81 -18.49 -3.84
C LYS A 232 -10.37 -18.65 -4.31
N ILE A 233 -10.18 -18.97 -5.58
CA ILE A 233 -8.85 -19.16 -6.19
C ILE A 233 -8.46 -18.01 -7.13
N ALA A 234 -9.32 -16.98 -7.25
CA ALA A 234 -9.06 -15.84 -8.11
C ALA A 234 -7.87 -15.02 -7.59
N LYS A 235 -6.98 -14.63 -8.52
CA LYS A 235 -5.88 -13.71 -8.24
C LYS A 235 -6.41 -12.29 -8.30
N ILE A 236 -6.36 -11.58 -7.19
CA ILE A 236 -6.85 -10.20 -7.08
C ILE A 236 -5.67 -9.24 -6.95
N SER A 237 -5.74 -8.13 -7.67
CA SER A 237 -4.76 -7.04 -7.63
C SER A 237 -5.48 -5.70 -7.62
N ALA A 238 -4.84 -4.69 -7.03
CA ALA A 238 -5.34 -3.33 -7.00
C ALA A 238 -4.22 -2.37 -7.40
N LYS A 239 -4.56 -1.30 -8.11
CA LYS A 239 -3.62 -0.23 -8.46
C LYS A 239 -4.34 1.10 -8.63
N VAL A 240 -3.61 2.20 -8.46
CA VAL A 240 -4.02 3.52 -8.97
C VAL A 240 -3.57 3.60 -10.42
N LYS A 241 -4.47 3.91 -11.37
CA LYS A 241 -4.16 3.88 -12.80
C LYS A 241 -3.23 5.02 -13.20
N GLU A 242 -3.44 6.20 -12.63
CA GLU A 242 -2.67 7.40 -12.94
C GLU A 242 -1.34 7.43 -12.17
N SER A 243 -0.27 7.86 -12.84
CA SER A 243 1.06 8.06 -12.22
C SER A 243 1.15 9.39 -11.47
N ASP A 244 2.18 9.51 -10.64
CA ASP A 244 2.55 10.73 -9.89
C ASP A 244 1.43 11.33 -9.04
N THR A 245 0.44 10.51 -8.67
CA THR A 245 -0.67 10.92 -7.80
C THR A 245 -0.21 11.02 -6.35
N GLY A 246 0.80 10.25 -5.94
CA GLY A 246 1.16 10.05 -4.53
C GLY A 246 0.22 9.09 -3.78
N LEU A 247 -0.69 8.44 -4.51
CA LEU A 247 -1.61 7.43 -4.01
C LEU A 247 -1.20 6.05 -4.54
N GLU A 248 -1.40 5.05 -3.70
CA GLU A 248 -1.24 3.63 -3.98
C GLU A 248 -2.52 2.88 -3.60
N ALA A 249 -2.69 1.68 -4.13
CA ALA A 249 -3.79 0.79 -3.77
C ALA A 249 -3.29 -0.61 -3.49
N SER A 250 -3.91 -1.29 -2.51
CA SER A 250 -3.59 -2.66 -2.16
C SER A 250 -4.85 -3.47 -1.86
N TRP A 251 -4.71 -4.79 -1.95
CA TRP A 251 -5.78 -5.74 -1.68
C TRP A 251 -5.35 -6.74 -0.61
N GLU A 252 -6.07 -6.78 0.51
CA GLU A 252 -5.82 -7.74 1.58
C GLU A 252 -7.14 -8.16 2.25
N ARG A 253 -7.32 -9.46 2.51
CA ARG A 253 -8.44 -10.01 3.31
C ARG A 253 -9.82 -9.45 2.92
N ASN A 254 -10.13 -9.42 1.62
CA ASN A 254 -11.39 -8.86 1.06
C ASN A 254 -11.59 -7.35 1.28
N SER A 255 -10.50 -6.62 1.51
CA SER A 255 -10.49 -5.18 1.68
C SER A 255 -9.61 -4.52 0.63
N LEU A 256 -10.21 -3.62 -0.15
CA LEU A 256 -9.49 -2.72 -1.04
C LEU A 256 -9.07 -1.49 -0.23
N SER A 257 -7.76 -1.25 -0.15
CA SER A 257 -7.20 -0.05 0.48
C SER A 257 -6.67 0.91 -0.57
N VAL A 258 -6.89 2.21 -0.36
CA VAL A 258 -6.18 3.28 -1.08
C VAL A 258 -5.47 4.15 -0.05
N TYR A 259 -4.19 4.43 -0.26
CA TYR A 259 -3.37 5.14 0.72
C TYR A 259 -2.25 5.96 0.09
N GLY A 260 -1.69 6.89 0.85
CA GLY A 260 -0.56 7.72 0.42
C GLY A 260 -0.77 9.19 0.71
N THR A 261 0.18 10.01 0.24
CA THR A 261 0.14 11.47 0.37
C THR A 261 -0.04 12.06 -1.03
N PRO A 262 -1.27 12.52 -1.39
CA PRO A 262 -1.53 13.02 -2.73
C PRO A 262 -0.64 14.21 -3.08
N ARG A 263 -0.02 14.19 -4.26
CA ARG A 263 0.95 15.21 -4.72
C ARG A 263 0.31 16.32 -5.55
N ARG A 264 -0.86 16.04 -6.15
CA ARG A 264 -1.61 16.98 -6.99
C ARG A 264 -3.11 16.72 -6.88
N ASP A 265 -3.89 17.76 -7.13
CA ASP A 265 -5.35 17.68 -7.19
C ASP A 265 -5.83 17.06 -8.51
N GLY A 266 -7.08 16.59 -8.51
CA GLY A 266 -7.69 15.90 -9.65
C GLY A 266 -8.58 14.74 -9.23
N GLU A 267 -9.24 14.11 -10.20
CA GLU A 267 -9.94 12.84 -9.99
C GLU A 267 -9.05 11.69 -10.48
N PHE A 268 -8.88 10.67 -9.65
CA PHE A 268 -8.06 9.49 -9.94
C PHE A 268 -8.87 8.21 -9.87
N THR A 269 -8.38 7.19 -10.55
CA THR A 269 -9.05 5.91 -10.73
C THR A 269 -8.27 4.81 -10.03
N VAL A 270 -8.93 4.15 -9.08
CA VAL A 270 -8.43 2.93 -8.44
C VAL A 270 -9.04 1.73 -9.19
N GLU A 271 -8.21 0.92 -9.82
CA GLU A 271 -8.61 -0.31 -10.51
C GLU A 271 -8.46 -1.49 -9.56
N LEU A 272 -9.56 -2.21 -9.33
CA LEU A 272 -9.56 -3.55 -8.73
C LEU A 272 -9.74 -4.57 -9.84
N ARG A 273 -8.80 -5.49 -9.95
CA ARG A 273 -8.77 -6.50 -11.02
C ARG A 273 -8.65 -7.89 -10.44
N GLY A 274 -9.57 -8.76 -10.83
CA GLY A 274 -9.59 -10.17 -10.47
C GLY A 274 -9.47 -11.04 -11.71
N GLU A 275 -8.67 -12.09 -11.62
CA GLU A 275 -8.51 -13.07 -12.69
C GLU A 275 -8.60 -14.49 -12.16
N THR A 276 -9.32 -15.33 -12.89
CA THR A 276 -9.34 -16.78 -12.71
C THR A 276 -9.52 -17.47 -14.06
N LEU A 277 -9.67 -18.79 -14.02
CA LEU A 277 -10.04 -19.62 -15.17
C LEU A 277 -11.39 -20.28 -14.90
N ASN A 278 -12.28 -20.26 -15.89
CA ASN A 278 -13.54 -20.98 -15.83
C ASN A 278 -13.33 -22.50 -15.97
N TYR A 279 -14.41 -23.27 -15.96
CA TYR A 279 -14.34 -24.74 -16.08
C TYR A 279 -13.79 -25.22 -17.43
N ASN A 280 -13.86 -24.38 -18.47
CA ASN A 280 -13.29 -24.65 -19.79
C ASN A 280 -11.82 -24.18 -19.94
N ASN A 281 -11.16 -23.74 -18.86
CA ASN A 281 -9.83 -23.11 -18.89
C ASN A 281 -9.75 -21.80 -19.68
N GLU A 282 -10.87 -21.11 -19.87
CA GLU A 282 -10.89 -19.78 -20.47
C GLU A 282 -10.75 -18.72 -19.37
N LYS A 283 -10.18 -17.56 -19.71
CA LYS A 283 -10.01 -16.47 -18.75
C LYS A 283 -11.35 -15.92 -18.31
N ASP A 284 -11.53 -15.82 -17.00
CA ASP A 284 -12.62 -15.07 -16.38
C ASP A 284 -12.03 -13.90 -15.61
N VAL A 285 -12.36 -12.69 -16.05
CA VAL A 285 -11.74 -11.44 -15.59
C VAL A 285 -12.82 -10.49 -15.12
N ALA A 286 -12.70 -10.06 -13.87
CA ALA A 286 -13.52 -8.99 -13.31
C ALA A 286 -12.67 -7.73 -13.15
N ILE A 287 -13.19 -6.59 -13.60
CA ILE A 287 -12.59 -5.28 -13.36
C ILE A 287 -13.66 -4.38 -12.75
N LYS A 288 -13.32 -3.71 -11.65
CA LYS A 288 -14.14 -2.65 -11.07
C LYS A 288 -13.25 -1.43 -10.83
N GLU A 289 -13.70 -0.30 -11.33
CA GLU A 289 -13.03 0.98 -11.11
C GLU A 289 -13.75 1.78 -10.02
N PHE A 290 -12.96 2.46 -9.19
CA PHE A 290 -13.43 3.35 -8.14
C PHE A 290 -12.82 4.73 -8.35
N LYS A 291 -13.59 5.78 -8.06
CA LYS A 291 -13.10 7.15 -8.13
C LYS A 291 -12.66 7.65 -6.76
N ILE A 292 -11.53 8.38 -6.74
CA ILE A 292 -11.08 9.17 -5.60
C ILE A 292 -10.77 10.59 -6.08
N ARG A 293 -11.39 11.59 -5.44
CA ARG A 293 -11.13 12.98 -5.75
C ARG A 293 -10.09 13.53 -4.79
N VAL A 294 -9.06 14.16 -5.33
CA VAL A 294 -8.06 14.90 -4.57
C VAL A 294 -8.32 16.39 -4.76
N VAL A 295 -8.55 17.10 -3.65
CA VAL A 295 -8.81 18.53 -3.63
C VAL A 295 -7.60 19.31 -3.14
N LYS A 296 -7.37 20.47 -3.77
CA LYS A 296 -6.36 21.45 -3.35
C LYS A 296 -6.89 22.19 -2.13
N GLY A 297 -6.30 21.99 -0.95
CA GLY A 297 -6.72 22.71 0.25
C GLY A 297 -6.13 24.12 0.29
N VAL A 298 -6.94 25.18 0.12
CA VAL A 298 -6.51 26.57 0.31
C VAL A 298 -7.51 27.29 1.22
N ASP A 299 -7.13 27.60 2.45
CA ASP A 299 -7.80 28.69 3.19
C ASP A 299 -7.31 29.99 2.53
N LYS A 300 -8.20 30.65 1.78
CA LYS A 300 -7.85 31.83 0.97
C LYS A 300 -7.37 33.00 1.83
N ASP A 301 -7.67 33.00 3.12
CA ASP A 301 -7.28 34.06 4.05
C ASP A 301 -5.89 33.83 4.66
N VAL A 302 -5.28 32.67 4.45
CA VAL A 302 -3.98 32.31 5.05
C VAL A 302 -2.83 32.64 4.12
N TYR A 303 -1.82 33.28 4.69
CA TYR A 303 -0.48 33.41 4.13
C TYR A 303 0.44 32.38 4.81
N GLU A 304 1.10 31.54 4.02
CA GLU A 304 2.03 30.53 4.51
C GLU A 304 3.46 31.08 4.48
N PHE A 305 4.11 31.17 5.64
CA PHE A 305 5.51 31.58 5.78
C PHE A 305 6.37 30.36 6.12
N ASP A 306 7.02 29.80 5.09
CA ASP A 306 7.78 28.55 5.16
C ASP A 306 9.20 28.66 4.54
N GLU A 307 9.88 27.52 4.39
CA GLU A 307 11.23 27.43 3.80
C GLU A 307 11.27 27.77 2.30
N THR A 308 10.14 27.65 1.59
CA THR A 308 10.04 28.07 0.18
C THR A 308 10.01 29.60 0.07
N VAL A 309 9.49 30.28 1.10
CA VAL A 309 9.51 31.73 1.22
C VAL A 309 10.90 32.20 1.67
N ARG A 310 11.76 32.50 0.69
CA ARG A 310 13.10 33.10 0.90
C ARG A 310 13.04 34.59 1.30
N LYS A 311 12.38 34.90 2.41
CA LYS A 311 12.22 36.27 2.93
C LYS A 311 12.32 36.31 4.46
N THR A 312 12.57 37.49 5.02
CA THR A 312 12.41 37.75 6.46
C THR A 312 10.92 37.83 6.82
N PHE A 313 10.59 37.69 8.09
CA PHE A 313 9.19 37.70 8.54
C PHE A 313 8.50 39.05 8.29
N ASP A 314 9.17 40.18 8.54
CA ASP A 314 8.66 41.52 8.24
C ASP A 314 8.28 41.69 6.76
N GLN A 315 9.07 41.10 5.86
CA GLN A 315 8.78 41.14 4.43
C GLN A 315 7.59 40.25 4.06
N ALA A 316 7.43 39.11 4.74
CA ALA A 316 6.29 38.22 4.57
C ALA A 316 4.98 38.85 5.06
N ILE A 317 5.02 39.62 6.17
CA ILE A 317 3.86 40.40 6.63
C ILE A 317 3.42 41.40 5.55
N LYS A 318 4.34 42.19 4.99
CA LYS A 318 4.02 43.14 3.91
C LYS A 318 3.42 42.47 2.67
N ASP A 319 3.90 41.27 2.32
CA ASP A 319 3.34 40.52 1.19
C ASP A 319 1.95 39.98 1.51
N ALA A 320 1.73 39.49 2.73
CA ALA A 320 0.41 39.05 3.20
C ALA A 320 -0.61 40.21 3.16
N GLU A 321 -0.18 41.42 3.52
CA GLU A 321 -0.98 42.65 3.41
C GLU A 321 -1.40 42.94 1.98
N LYS A 322 -0.44 42.98 1.06
CA LYS A 322 -0.70 43.20 -0.37
C LYS A 322 -1.64 42.16 -0.98
N GLN A 323 -1.60 40.93 -0.47
CA GLN A 323 -2.45 39.83 -0.92
C GLN A 323 -3.81 39.78 -0.22
N GLY A 324 -4.12 40.72 0.67
CA GLY A 324 -5.39 40.75 1.41
C GLY A 324 -5.56 39.60 2.40
N LYS A 325 -4.46 38.97 2.84
CA LYS A 325 -4.49 37.82 3.75
C LYS A 325 -4.74 38.29 5.18
N ARG A 326 -5.54 37.52 5.90
CA ARG A 326 -5.98 37.86 7.28
C ARG A 326 -5.35 36.97 8.33
N LYS A 327 -4.70 35.87 7.92
CA LYS A 327 -4.09 34.87 8.80
C LYS A 327 -2.68 34.55 8.33
N ILE A 328 -1.80 34.22 9.25
CA ILE A 328 -0.39 33.88 8.99
C ILE A 328 -0.08 32.54 9.64
N ASP A 329 0.40 31.57 8.84
CA ASP A 329 0.96 30.32 9.33
C ASP A 329 2.48 30.37 9.18
N GLN A 330 3.21 30.43 10.30
CA GLN A 330 4.67 30.42 10.33
C GLN A 330 5.17 29.00 10.58
N SER A 331 5.83 28.37 9.61
CA SER A 331 6.30 26.99 9.74
C SER A 331 7.78 26.83 10.14
N ARG A 332 8.49 27.96 10.24
CA ARG A 332 9.91 28.01 10.60
C ARG A 332 10.23 29.16 11.54
N SER A 333 11.30 29.01 12.31
CA SER A 333 11.89 30.11 13.06
C SER A 333 12.38 31.21 12.13
N ALA A 334 12.20 32.47 12.53
CA ALA A 334 12.35 33.61 11.63
C ALA A 334 13.43 34.61 12.07
N ILE A 335 14.27 34.98 11.10
CA ILE A 335 14.98 36.25 11.10
C ILE A 335 14.00 37.33 10.68
N THR A 336 13.98 38.44 11.40
CA THR A 336 13.01 39.52 11.18
C THR A 336 13.65 40.87 11.46
N GLY A 337 13.23 41.90 10.73
CA GLY A 337 13.35 43.30 11.18
C GLY A 337 12.13 43.70 12.02
N ASP A 338 12.10 44.95 12.46
CA ASP A 338 10.91 45.53 13.09
C ASP A 338 9.68 45.33 12.20
N VAL A 339 8.58 44.93 12.83
CA VAL A 339 7.38 44.49 12.12
C VAL A 339 6.13 45.03 12.79
N ASP A 340 5.27 45.63 11.98
CA ASP A 340 3.98 46.15 12.38
C ASP A 340 2.89 45.14 12.00
N ILE A 341 2.12 44.67 12.99
CA ILE A 341 0.94 43.83 12.79
C ILE A 341 -0.28 44.76 12.75
N THR A 342 -0.84 44.92 11.56
CA THR A 342 -1.93 45.86 11.27
C THR A 342 -3.33 45.26 11.48
N PRO A 343 -4.40 46.09 11.54
CA PRO A 343 -5.76 45.62 11.87
C PRO A 343 -6.38 44.55 10.95
N GLN A 344 -5.80 44.29 9.78
CA GLN A 344 -6.31 43.24 8.90
C GLN A 344 -6.07 41.83 9.45
N PHE A 345 -5.02 41.65 10.26
CA PHE A 345 -4.62 40.35 10.75
C PHE A 345 -5.43 39.92 11.96
N THR A 346 -5.85 38.67 11.92
CA THR A 346 -6.70 38.06 12.96
C THR A 346 -6.04 36.84 13.60
N HIS A 347 -5.10 36.20 12.90
CA HIS A 347 -4.42 34.99 13.35
C HIS A 347 -2.95 34.99 12.95
N TRP A 348 -2.08 34.58 13.85
CA TRP A 348 -0.68 34.27 13.57
C TRP A 348 -0.22 33.06 14.37
N TYR A 349 -0.05 31.93 13.69
CA TYR A 349 0.16 30.62 14.31
C TYR A 349 1.48 29.97 13.89
N GLY A 350 2.15 29.35 14.87
CA GLY A 350 3.27 28.46 14.61
C GLY A 350 2.81 27.09 14.10
N THR A 351 3.39 26.62 12.99
CA THR A 351 3.08 25.31 12.38
C THR A 351 4.32 24.51 11.98
N ASP A 352 4.14 23.27 11.53
CA ASP A 352 5.19 22.37 11.03
C ASP A 352 5.29 22.31 9.49
N GLY A 353 4.58 23.18 8.76
CA GLY A 353 4.49 23.16 7.28
C GLY A 353 3.42 22.22 6.74
N ALA A 354 2.93 21.27 7.55
CA ALA A 354 1.73 20.48 7.28
C ALA A 354 0.47 21.05 7.97
N LYS A 355 0.59 22.28 8.52
CA LYS A 355 -0.44 23.01 9.29
C LYS A 355 -0.78 22.37 10.64
N ASN A 356 0.10 21.55 11.21
CA ASN A 356 -0.05 21.11 12.60
C ASN A 356 0.59 22.14 13.54
N PRO A 357 0.02 22.40 14.73
CA PRO A 357 0.59 23.32 15.70
C PRO A 357 2.03 22.93 16.09
N LYS A 358 2.95 23.88 15.97
CA LYS A 358 4.36 23.71 16.38
C LYS A 358 4.90 25.05 16.83
N ARG A 359 5.61 25.07 17.97
CA ARG A 359 6.26 26.29 18.46
C ARG A 359 7.36 26.71 17.49
N ASN A 360 7.29 27.97 17.05
CA ASN A 360 8.29 28.59 16.18
C ASN A 360 8.80 29.88 16.80
N ASP A 361 10.08 30.18 16.54
CA ASP A 361 10.76 31.31 17.15
C ASP A 361 10.69 32.56 16.25
N ILE A 362 10.63 33.73 16.87
CA ILE A 362 10.89 35.03 16.23
C ILE A 362 11.99 35.78 16.99
N GLY A 363 12.78 36.58 16.27
CA GLY A 363 13.89 37.37 16.82
C GLY A 363 15.27 36.78 16.58
N TYR A 364 15.42 35.90 15.58
CA TYR A 364 16.72 35.33 15.25
C TYR A 364 17.60 36.38 14.55
N GLY A 365 18.81 36.62 15.06
CA GLY A 365 19.87 37.37 14.37
C GLY A 365 19.73 38.90 14.33
N LYS A 366 18.66 39.50 14.86
CA LYS A 366 18.47 40.96 14.94
C LYS A 366 17.69 41.37 16.20
N ASN A 367 17.89 42.61 16.66
CA ASN A 367 16.97 43.25 17.60
C ASN A 367 15.70 43.64 16.86
N THR A 368 14.58 43.10 17.32
CA THR A 368 13.29 43.16 16.65
C THR A 368 12.25 43.70 17.60
N VAL A 369 11.49 44.69 17.15
CA VAL A 369 10.25 45.11 17.78
C VAL A 369 9.08 44.62 16.94
N VAL A 370 8.23 43.79 17.53
CA VAL A 370 6.96 43.35 16.96
C VAL A 370 5.86 44.23 17.56
N THR A 371 5.31 45.12 16.73
CA THR A 371 4.34 46.13 17.16
C THR A 371 2.93 45.74 16.72
N PHE A 372 2.04 45.50 17.67
CA PHE A 372 0.61 45.29 17.42
C PHE A 372 -0.09 46.65 17.36
N LYS A 373 -0.46 47.07 16.16
CA LYS A 373 -0.94 48.43 15.89
C LYS A 373 -2.34 48.69 16.44
N LYS A 374 -2.62 49.95 16.74
CA LYS A 374 -3.97 50.41 17.14
C LYS A 374 -5.06 49.84 16.22
N GLY A 375 -6.10 49.26 16.82
CA GLY A 375 -7.24 48.70 16.11
C GLY A 375 -7.10 47.22 15.73
N VAL A 376 -5.92 46.61 15.91
CA VAL A 376 -5.77 45.16 15.67
C VAL A 376 -6.54 44.34 16.68
N ASN A 377 -7.11 43.22 16.22
CA ASN A 377 -7.71 42.20 17.06
C ASN A 377 -7.23 40.82 16.59
N ILE A 378 -6.15 40.33 17.21
CA ILE A 378 -5.42 39.15 16.73
C ILE A 378 -5.22 38.10 17.83
N THR A 379 -5.24 36.83 17.42
CA THR A 379 -4.69 35.73 18.23
C THR A 379 -3.34 35.30 17.70
N VAL A 380 -2.34 35.29 18.59
CA VAL A 380 -0.99 34.79 18.35
C VAL A 380 -0.81 33.51 19.15
N LYS A 381 -0.44 32.41 18.48
CA LYS A 381 -0.33 31.10 19.13
C LYS A 381 0.91 30.35 18.69
N ASP A 382 1.58 29.71 19.64
CA ASP A 382 2.77 28.89 19.39
C ASP A 382 3.92 29.68 18.74
N ILE A 383 4.03 30.97 19.07
CA ILE A 383 5.11 31.85 18.63
C ILE A 383 5.93 32.30 19.83
N ASP A 384 7.23 32.02 19.79
CA ASP A 384 8.16 32.39 20.85
C ASP A 384 8.99 33.62 20.47
N PHE A 385 8.88 34.66 21.28
CA PHE A 385 9.66 35.88 21.20
C PHE A 385 10.96 35.67 21.98
N ILE A 386 11.94 35.06 21.32
CA ILE A 386 13.18 34.61 21.96
C ILE A 386 14.26 35.69 21.94
N LYS A 387 15.17 35.62 22.92
CA LYS A 387 16.38 36.45 23.01
C LYS A 387 17.60 35.55 23.05
N ARG A 388 18.53 35.74 22.11
CA ARG A 388 19.81 35.01 22.02
C ARG A 388 20.95 36.03 21.98
N GLY A 389 21.76 36.06 23.04
CA GLY A 389 22.82 37.07 23.20
C GLY A 389 22.25 38.50 23.21
N ASN A 390 22.83 39.37 22.40
CA ASN A 390 22.42 40.78 22.25
C ASN A 390 21.31 41.00 21.21
N THR A 391 20.69 39.91 20.72
CA THR A 391 19.60 39.94 19.72
C THR A 391 18.34 39.27 20.27
N GLY A 392 17.17 39.73 19.87
CA GLY A 392 15.91 39.12 20.27
C GLY A 392 14.67 39.87 19.78
N ALA A 393 13.50 39.32 20.08
CA ALA A 393 12.23 39.95 19.78
C ALA A 393 11.54 40.49 21.04
N LYS A 394 11.12 41.75 20.96
CA LYS A 394 10.27 42.44 21.94
C LYS A 394 8.87 42.62 21.37
N ALA A 395 7.84 42.31 22.15
CA ALA A 395 6.45 42.58 21.79
C ALA A 395 5.98 43.92 22.37
N VAL A 396 5.37 44.76 21.53
CA VAL A 396 4.77 46.05 21.91
C VAL A 396 3.32 46.08 21.44
N ILE A 397 2.39 46.32 22.35
CA ILE A 397 0.95 46.38 22.07
C ILE A 397 0.51 47.85 22.22
N GLU A 398 0.09 48.48 21.13
CA GLU A 398 -0.32 49.89 21.14
C GLU A 398 -1.68 50.09 21.83
N ASP A 399 -1.95 51.33 22.29
CA ASP A 399 -3.26 51.68 22.85
C ASP A 399 -4.36 51.47 21.79
N GLY A 400 -5.44 50.79 22.19
CA GLY A 400 -6.51 50.38 21.29
C GLY A 400 -6.26 49.10 20.48
N ALA A 401 -5.11 48.43 20.62
CA ALA A 401 -4.90 47.07 20.13
C ALA A 401 -5.51 46.02 21.08
N LYS A 402 -5.96 44.89 20.53
CA LYS A 402 -6.44 43.70 21.26
C LYS A 402 -5.66 42.48 20.80
N VAL A 403 -4.93 41.85 21.72
CA VAL A 403 -4.04 40.72 21.38
C VAL A 403 -4.23 39.58 22.35
N LYS A 404 -4.49 38.38 21.85
CA LYS A 404 -4.49 37.16 22.64
C LYS A 404 -3.27 36.32 22.31
N PHE A 405 -2.39 36.10 23.28
CA PHE A 405 -1.26 35.20 23.18
C PHE A 405 -1.59 33.85 23.81
N ILE A 406 -1.28 32.76 23.12
CA ILE A 406 -1.54 31.40 23.57
C ILE A 406 -0.28 30.56 23.40
N ASN A 407 0.20 29.94 24.48
CA ASN A 407 1.39 29.08 24.44
C ASN A 407 2.63 29.78 23.85
N CYS A 408 2.77 31.08 24.13
CA CYS A 408 3.89 31.91 23.71
C CYS A 408 4.91 32.05 24.83
N ARG A 409 6.18 32.19 24.45
CA ARG A 409 7.26 32.56 25.38
C ARG A 409 7.83 33.93 25.04
N PHE A 410 8.08 34.73 26.06
CA PHE A 410 8.69 36.06 25.96
C PHE A 410 9.99 36.08 26.74
N ASP A 411 11.11 36.23 26.04
CA ASP A 411 12.43 36.34 26.65
C ASP A 411 12.81 37.79 27.00
N ASP A 412 12.20 38.77 26.33
CA ASP A 412 12.30 40.19 26.65
C ASP A 412 10.99 40.73 27.24
N ARG A 413 11.06 41.91 27.87
CA ARG A 413 9.92 42.54 28.53
C ARG A 413 8.88 42.99 27.51
N VAL A 414 7.67 42.44 27.63
CA VAL A 414 6.51 42.87 26.85
C VAL A 414 6.05 44.25 27.33
N VAL A 415 5.73 45.13 26.39
CA VAL A 415 5.12 46.44 26.65
C VAL A 415 3.67 46.39 26.20
N ASN A 416 2.73 46.52 27.12
CA ASN A 416 1.30 46.53 26.81
C ASN A 416 0.65 47.87 27.15
N ASN A 417 0.27 48.63 26.12
CA ASN A 417 -0.54 49.85 26.25
C ASN A 417 -2.01 49.63 25.87
N GLY A 418 -2.34 48.46 25.30
CA GLY A 418 -3.67 48.11 24.78
C GLY A 418 -4.43 47.13 25.69
N THR A 419 -5.09 46.15 25.08
CA THR A 419 -5.74 45.02 25.77
C THR A 419 -5.05 43.72 25.38
N ALA A 420 -4.57 42.97 26.35
CA ALA A 420 -3.90 41.70 26.14
C ALA A 420 -4.58 40.56 26.92
N GLU A 421 -4.58 39.36 26.36
CA GLU A 421 -4.83 38.12 27.08
C GLU A 421 -3.62 37.21 26.90
N PHE A 422 -3.09 36.67 27.99
CA PHE A 422 -1.99 35.71 27.97
C PHE A 422 -2.50 34.38 28.52
N ASP A 423 -2.49 33.34 27.69
CA ASP A 423 -2.95 32.01 28.05
C ASP A 423 -1.80 31.00 27.92
N ASN A 424 -1.45 30.33 29.01
CA ASN A 424 -0.34 29.37 29.06
C ASN A 424 0.98 29.97 28.50
N CYS A 425 1.22 31.25 28.75
CA CYS A 425 2.42 31.94 28.28
C CYS A 425 3.53 31.90 29.34
N THR A 426 4.78 32.15 28.91
CA THR A 426 5.94 32.22 29.81
C THR A 426 6.67 33.55 29.65
N PHE A 427 6.90 34.26 30.76
CA PHE A 427 7.71 35.48 30.83
C PHE A 427 9.05 35.17 31.49
N LYS A 428 10.15 35.14 30.71
CA LYS A 428 11.47 34.77 31.23
C LYS A 428 12.02 35.77 32.25
N THR A 429 11.75 37.05 32.05
CA THR A 429 12.15 38.13 32.97
C THR A 429 11.33 38.11 34.27
N GLY A 430 10.15 37.49 34.26
CA GLY A 430 9.17 37.59 35.35
C GLY A 430 8.41 38.91 35.41
N ASP A 431 8.74 39.89 34.56
CA ASP A 431 8.17 41.24 34.54
C ASP A 431 7.41 41.53 33.24
N ILE A 432 6.40 42.39 33.33
CA ILE A 432 5.71 43.02 32.20
C ILE A 432 5.59 44.53 32.41
N GLU A 433 5.76 45.33 31.36
CA GLU A 433 5.41 46.76 31.39
C GLU A 433 3.96 46.91 30.91
N ASN A 434 3.00 46.78 31.83
CA ASN A 434 1.58 46.86 31.51
C ASN A 434 0.99 48.22 31.90
N ASN A 435 0.82 49.08 30.90
CA ASN A 435 0.15 50.38 30.98
C ASN A 435 -1.34 50.30 30.56
N GLY A 436 -1.77 49.18 29.98
CA GLY A 436 -3.13 48.91 29.53
C GLY A 436 -3.86 47.86 30.38
N PHE A 437 -4.70 47.06 29.73
CA PHE A 437 -5.44 45.94 30.34
C PHE A 437 -4.80 44.61 29.96
N ALA A 438 -4.59 43.72 30.93
CA ALA A 438 -4.09 42.38 30.70
C ALA A 438 -4.91 41.35 31.51
N ASP A 439 -5.21 40.21 30.90
CA ASP A 439 -5.79 39.03 31.55
C ASP A 439 -4.80 37.86 31.44
N TYR A 440 -4.67 37.05 32.49
CA TYR A 440 -3.70 35.96 32.58
C TYR A 440 -4.40 34.65 32.90
N LYS A 441 -4.27 33.67 32.02
CA LYS A 441 -4.93 32.37 32.12
C LYS A 441 -3.91 31.25 32.11
N ASN A 442 -4.13 30.24 32.95
CA ASN A 442 -3.32 29.02 33.00
C ASN A 442 -1.81 29.29 33.15
N MET A 443 -1.45 30.36 33.85
CA MET A 443 -0.06 30.78 34.06
C MET A 443 0.07 31.62 35.32
N LYS A 444 1.32 31.80 35.76
CA LYS A 444 1.64 32.77 36.82
C LYS A 444 1.65 34.17 36.24
N GLU A 445 0.92 35.09 36.89
CA GLU A 445 0.92 36.50 36.53
C GLU A 445 2.34 37.12 36.73
N PRO A 446 2.89 37.80 35.72
CA PRO A 446 4.17 38.51 35.83
C PRO A 446 4.03 39.79 36.66
N LYS A 447 5.13 40.25 37.25
CA LYS A 447 5.16 41.52 37.98
C LYS A 447 4.96 42.69 37.02
N ASN A 448 3.92 43.49 37.26
CA ASN A 448 3.73 44.73 36.50
C ASN A 448 4.73 45.80 36.96
N VAL A 449 5.48 46.38 36.02
CA VAL A 449 6.41 47.50 36.25
C VAL A 449 5.98 48.79 35.52
N GLY A 450 4.81 48.78 34.87
CA GLY A 450 4.22 49.94 34.18
C GLY A 450 3.21 50.73 35.03
N VAL A 451 2.57 51.71 34.41
CA VAL A 451 1.52 52.57 35.00
C VAL A 451 0.15 52.03 34.62
N ALA A 452 -0.46 51.22 35.49
CA ALA A 452 -1.74 50.57 35.20
C ALA A 452 -2.88 51.57 34.95
N LYS A 453 -3.53 51.51 33.77
CA LYS A 453 -4.81 52.20 33.53
C LYS A 453 -5.91 51.60 34.42
N GLN A 454 -6.67 52.45 35.12
CA GLN A 454 -7.84 52.00 35.88
C GLN A 454 -8.95 51.50 34.94
N LYS A 455 -9.60 50.40 35.32
CA LYS A 455 -10.72 49.80 34.58
C LYS A 455 -11.92 50.76 34.64
N PRO A 456 -12.58 51.11 33.51
CA PRO A 456 -13.84 51.84 33.56
C PRO A 456 -14.88 51.05 34.37
N GLN A 457 -15.56 51.69 35.32
CA GLN A 457 -16.68 51.08 36.04
C GLN A 457 -17.76 50.62 35.05
N PRO A 458 -18.41 49.46 35.27
CA PRO A 458 -19.54 49.03 34.44
C PRO A 458 -20.65 50.09 34.46
N LYS A 459 -21.14 50.51 33.29
CA LYS A 459 -22.37 51.32 33.22
C LYS A 459 -23.56 50.48 33.74
N PRO A 460 -24.52 51.08 34.46
CA PRO A 460 -25.72 50.39 34.94
C PRO A 460 -26.48 49.72 33.79
N GLU A 461 -26.99 48.51 34.01
CA GLU A 461 -27.79 47.77 33.02
C GLU A 461 -29.07 48.55 32.63
N PRO A 462 -29.47 48.57 31.34
CA PRO A 462 -30.72 49.21 30.91
C PRO A 462 -31.95 48.43 31.40
N GLN A 463 -32.94 49.12 31.96
CA GLN A 463 -34.23 48.53 32.33
C GLN A 463 -34.97 47.92 31.12
N PRO A 464 -35.80 46.86 31.32
CA PRO A 464 -36.52 46.19 30.23
C PRO A 464 -37.54 47.11 29.52
N LYS A 465 -37.61 47.05 28.18
CA LYS A 465 -38.64 47.72 27.36
C LYS A 465 -40.00 47.00 27.43
N PRO A 466 -41.14 47.71 27.30
CA PRO A 466 -42.49 47.10 27.33
C PRO A 466 -42.77 46.18 26.13
N GLU A 467 -43.58 45.14 26.36
CA GLU A 467 -44.01 44.18 25.33
C GLU A 467 -44.94 44.79 24.26
N PRO A 468 -44.89 44.33 22.99
CA PRO A 468 -45.76 44.82 21.92
C PRO A 468 -47.18 44.24 21.98
N GLN A 469 -48.19 45.09 21.70
CA GLN A 469 -49.60 44.72 21.62
C GLN A 469 -49.95 43.79 20.42
N PRO A 470 -51.04 42.99 20.51
CA PRO A 470 -51.46 42.07 19.45
C PRO A 470 -51.99 42.79 18.19
N LYS A 471 -51.72 42.22 17.01
CA LYS A 471 -52.28 42.67 15.72
C LYS A 471 -53.75 42.24 15.54
N PRO A 472 -54.58 42.99 14.79
CA PRO A 472 -56.00 42.68 14.57
C PRO A 472 -56.23 41.45 13.66
N GLU A 473 -57.31 40.73 13.91
CA GLU A 473 -57.76 39.56 13.15
C GLU A 473 -58.25 39.92 11.73
N PRO A 474 -58.03 39.07 10.71
CA PRO A 474 -58.57 39.26 9.36
C PRO A 474 -60.07 38.93 9.26
N GLN A 475 -60.81 39.77 8.54
CA GLN A 475 -62.24 39.60 8.23
C GLN A 475 -62.53 38.43 7.26
N PRO A 476 -63.76 37.86 7.28
CA PRO A 476 -64.16 36.72 6.44
C PRO A 476 -64.40 37.12 4.98
N LYS A 477 -64.08 36.22 4.04
CA LYS A 477 -64.48 36.33 2.62
C LYS A 477 -65.73 35.48 2.31
N PRO A 478 -66.52 35.85 1.28
CA PRO A 478 -67.90 35.37 1.08
C PRO A 478 -68.02 33.97 0.47
N GLU A 479 -69.14 33.31 0.78
CA GLU A 479 -69.57 31.99 0.30
C GLU A 479 -69.95 31.97 -1.20
N PRO A 480 -69.64 30.88 -1.93
CA PRO A 480 -70.30 30.54 -3.18
C PRO A 480 -71.45 29.53 -2.99
N GLN A 481 -72.59 29.82 -3.63
CA GLN A 481 -73.77 28.95 -3.72
C GLN A 481 -73.60 27.76 -4.70
N PRO A 482 -74.44 26.70 -4.58
CA PRO A 482 -74.17 25.37 -5.12
C PRO A 482 -74.92 25.05 -6.43
N LYS A 483 -74.49 23.99 -7.15
CA LYS A 483 -75.37 23.07 -7.88
C LYS A 483 -74.70 21.69 -8.08
N ASN A 484 -75.43 20.66 -7.62
CA ASN A 484 -75.31 19.21 -7.82
C ASN A 484 -75.77 18.81 -9.25
N PRO A 485 -75.88 17.51 -9.64
CA PRO A 485 -75.34 16.26 -9.09
C PRO A 485 -74.77 15.30 -10.19
N ASP A 486 -74.13 14.20 -9.79
CA ASP A 486 -74.69 12.84 -9.92
C ASP A 486 -73.69 11.72 -10.26
N ASN A 487 -73.77 10.66 -9.44
CA ASN A 487 -73.52 9.22 -9.65
C ASN A 487 -72.19 8.74 -10.29
N SER A 488 -71.58 7.63 -9.86
CA SER A 488 -71.92 6.55 -8.92
C SER A 488 -70.74 5.57 -8.89
N GLN A 489 -70.45 5.01 -7.70
CA GLN A 489 -70.00 3.61 -7.41
C GLN A 489 -68.71 3.09 -8.12
N GLU A 490 -67.78 2.33 -7.53
CA GLU A 490 -67.76 1.45 -6.36
C GLU A 490 -66.29 1.00 -6.11
N LYS A 491 -66.01 0.56 -4.87
CA LYS A 491 -64.99 -0.43 -4.42
C LYS A 491 -63.54 -0.02 -4.13
N ASP A 492 -63.32 0.19 -2.83
CA ASP A 492 -62.51 -0.64 -1.90
C ASP A 492 -61.13 -1.16 -2.32
N GLY A 493 -60.14 -0.87 -1.47
CA GLY A 493 -58.89 -1.63 -1.41
C GLY A 493 -57.67 -0.88 -0.88
N GLU A 494 -57.79 -0.29 0.30
CA GLU A 494 -56.76 0.47 1.02
C GLU A 494 -55.55 -0.40 1.43
N LYS A 495 -54.30 0.02 1.12
CA LYS A 495 -53.28 0.41 2.12
C LYS A 495 -51.85 0.59 1.56
N ASN A 496 -51.32 1.76 1.93
CA ASN A 496 -49.95 2.02 2.47
C ASN A 496 -48.74 1.87 1.52
N LYS A 497 -47.72 2.75 1.56
CA LYS A 497 -47.42 3.96 2.34
C LYS A 497 -46.15 4.59 1.78
N ASN A 498 -46.11 5.93 1.84
CA ASN A 498 -44.97 6.82 2.11
C ASN A 498 -43.65 6.68 1.32
N LYS A 499 -43.16 7.83 0.82
CA LYS A 499 -42.10 8.63 1.49
C LYS A 499 -41.76 9.87 0.66
N GLN A 500 -41.87 11.07 1.24
CA GLN A 500 -40.78 12.07 1.22
C GLN A 500 -41.16 13.33 2.01
N ARG A 501 -40.22 13.78 2.84
CA ARG A 501 -39.98 15.20 3.13
C ARG A 501 -38.63 15.32 3.85
N GLU A 502 -37.69 15.98 3.18
CA GLU A 502 -36.71 16.88 3.80
C GLU A 502 -37.47 18.19 4.16
N THR A 503 -37.04 19.12 5.00
CA THR A 503 -35.75 19.59 5.47
C THR A 503 -35.92 20.25 6.86
N ASP A 504 -34.76 20.57 7.46
CA ASP A 504 -34.48 21.78 8.25
C ASP A 504 -34.35 21.74 9.79
N SER A 505 -33.14 22.19 10.19
CA SER A 505 -32.86 23.19 11.22
C SER A 505 -32.80 22.81 12.72
N ASN A 506 -31.56 22.91 13.21
CA ASN A 506 -31.11 23.72 14.35
C ASN A 506 -31.51 23.41 15.81
N ILE A 507 -30.45 23.18 16.61
CA ILE A 507 -30.09 23.89 17.85
C ILE A 507 -31.02 23.69 19.07
N LYS A 508 -30.54 23.04 20.15
CA LYS A 508 -29.95 23.70 21.35
C LYS A 508 -29.68 22.71 22.51
N ASN A 509 -28.46 22.84 23.03
CA ASN A 509 -27.95 22.58 24.37
C ASN A 509 -28.94 22.38 25.53
N LYS A 510 -28.60 21.42 26.42
CA LYS A 510 -28.43 21.72 27.86
C LYS A 510 -27.47 20.74 28.57
N LYS A 511 -26.39 21.33 29.10
CA LYS A 511 -25.71 21.09 30.40
C LYS A 511 -26.45 20.14 31.38
N ALA A 512 -25.83 19.37 32.26
CA ALA A 512 -24.47 19.33 32.80
C ALA A 512 -24.26 18.05 33.66
N ASN A 513 -23.02 17.89 34.12
CA ASN A 513 -22.54 17.23 35.34
C ASN A 513 -22.19 15.72 35.31
N THR A 514 -20.88 15.50 35.19
CA THR A 514 -19.98 14.81 36.13
C THR A 514 -20.55 13.73 37.04
N SER A 515 -20.02 12.52 36.93
CA SER A 515 -19.37 11.78 38.03
C SER A 515 -18.79 10.46 37.51
N ASP A 516 -17.48 10.32 37.70
CA ASP A 516 -16.75 9.17 38.24
C ASP A 516 -17.01 7.71 37.81
N GLU A 517 -15.91 6.97 37.98
CA GLU A 517 -15.78 5.53 38.18
C GLU A 517 -15.39 4.65 36.97
N LYS A 518 -14.08 4.36 36.97
CA LYS A 518 -13.51 3.02 36.82
C LYS A 518 -14.54 1.92 37.17
N ASN A 519 -14.70 0.91 36.32
CA ASN A 519 -14.04 -0.39 36.55
C ASN A 519 -14.35 -1.32 35.37
N GLY A 520 -13.30 -1.90 34.80
CA GLY A 520 -13.44 -3.13 34.02
C GLY A 520 -13.72 -4.28 34.98
N SER A 521 -14.64 -5.16 34.59
CA SER A 521 -14.74 -6.48 35.18
C SER A 521 -14.99 -7.51 34.10
N MET A 522 -14.02 -8.42 33.99
CA MET A 522 -14.14 -9.72 33.36
C MET A 522 -15.14 -10.60 34.10
N THR A 523 -15.92 -11.39 33.36
CA THR A 523 -16.19 -12.80 33.67
C THR A 523 -16.53 -13.52 32.36
N LYS A 524 -15.62 -14.36 31.86
CA LYS A 524 -15.50 -15.81 32.12
C LYS A 524 -16.62 -16.64 31.48
N SER A 525 -16.24 -17.42 30.49
CA SER A 525 -16.71 -18.79 30.34
C SER A 525 -15.53 -19.67 29.92
N LYS A 526 -15.34 -20.75 30.66
CA LYS A 526 -14.24 -21.71 30.63
C LYS A 526 -14.87 -23.09 30.68
N VAL A 527 -14.61 -23.95 29.69
CA VAL A 527 -14.54 -25.42 29.78
C VAL A 527 -13.66 -25.88 28.59
N GLN A 528 -12.35 -26.16 28.80
CA GLN A 528 -11.70 -27.48 28.98
C GLN A 528 -11.83 -28.45 27.79
N LYS A 529 -10.89 -29.34 27.44
CA LYS A 529 -9.41 -29.53 27.50
C LYS A 529 -9.17 -30.92 26.85
N ALA A 530 -8.13 -31.10 26.02
CA ALA A 530 -7.23 -32.28 25.87
C ALA A 530 -6.54 -32.22 24.48
N GLU A 531 -5.26 -31.82 24.40
CA GLU A 531 -4.02 -32.66 24.40
C GLU A 531 -3.85 -33.47 23.10
N SER A 532 -2.93 -33.08 22.21
CA SER A 532 -1.54 -33.57 22.07
C SER A 532 -0.95 -32.82 20.84
N GLY A 533 0.28 -32.29 20.74
CA GLY A 533 1.55 -32.68 21.32
C GLY A 533 2.55 -33.03 20.19
N ASN A 534 3.15 -32.05 19.50
CA ASN A 534 4.51 -32.22 18.99
C ASN A 534 5.26 -30.89 18.76
N LYS A 535 6.49 -30.82 19.28
CA LYS A 535 7.44 -29.71 19.21
C LYS A 535 8.07 -29.64 17.82
N GLY A 536 8.02 -28.48 17.19
CA GLY A 536 8.86 -28.12 16.05
C GLY A 536 9.75 -26.94 16.42
N THR A 537 11.05 -27.16 16.31
CA THR A 537 12.16 -26.27 16.67
C THR A 537 12.20 -24.97 15.86
N LYS A 538 12.58 -23.88 16.53
CA LYS A 538 12.98 -22.61 15.91
C LYS A 538 14.33 -22.76 15.21
N THR A 539 14.41 -22.32 13.97
CA THR A 539 15.63 -21.87 13.27
C THR A 539 15.30 -20.45 12.77
N GLY A 540 16.09 -19.40 13.00
CA GLY A 540 17.54 -19.29 13.07
C GLY A 540 17.93 -18.35 11.92
N ASP A 541 18.35 -17.12 12.23
CA ASP A 541 18.42 -15.96 11.33
C ASP A 541 19.25 -16.14 10.04
N ASP A 542 18.63 -15.91 8.88
CA ASP A 542 19.24 -15.83 7.53
C ASP A 542 20.17 -14.62 7.29
N ARG A 543 20.58 -13.90 8.34
CA ARG A 543 21.38 -12.66 8.21
C ARG A 543 22.89 -12.84 8.41
N SER A 544 23.35 -14.01 8.85
CA SER A 544 24.78 -14.27 9.10
C SER A 544 25.54 -14.68 7.82
N ILE A 545 24.96 -15.57 7.00
CA ILE A 545 25.61 -16.14 5.82
C ILE A 545 25.88 -15.08 4.74
N THR A 546 24.99 -14.09 4.61
CA THR A 546 25.10 -13.04 3.58
C THR A 546 26.25 -12.06 3.84
N LYS A 547 26.67 -11.86 5.10
CA LYS A 547 27.76 -10.91 5.43
C LYS A 547 29.14 -11.52 5.20
N GLU A 548 29.34 -12.79 5.53
CA GLU A 548 30.59 -13.52 5.32
C GLU A 548 30.93 -13.65 3.81
N VAL A 549 29.93 -13.93 2.97
CA VAL A 549 30.10 -14.07 1.51
C VAL A 549 30.42 -12.72 0.83
N ILE A 550 29.88 -11.61 1.34
CA ILE A 550 30.19 -10.26 0.83
C ILE A 550 31.61 -9.84 1.22
N ILE A 551 32.08 -10.18 2.42
CA ILE A 551 33.43 -9.84 2.88
C ILE A 551 34.49 -10.60 2.06
N LEU A 552 34.27 -11.89 1.78
CA LEU A 552 35.19 -12.71 0.98
C LEU A 552 35.28 -12.26 -0.48
N SER A 553 34.17 -11.81 -1.07
CA SER A 553 34.15 -11.32 -2.46
C SER A 553 34.85 -9.97 -2.64
N VAL A 554 34.74 -9.05 -1.66
CA VAL A 554 35.46 -7.77 -1.68
C VAL A 554 36.97 -7.97 -1.50
N ALA A 555 37.39 -8.91 -0.64
CA ALA A 555 38.81 -9.22 -0.45
C ALA A 555 39.46 -9.77 -1.73
N ALA A 556 38.77 -10.66 -2.46
CA ALA A 556 39.26 -11.20 -3.72
C ALA A 556 39.43 -10.12 -4.81
N ILE A 557 38.50 -9.17 -4.88
CA ILE A 557 38.57 -8.04 -5.83
C ILE A 557 39.73 -7.10 -5.48
N CYS A 558 39.96 -6.81 -4.20
CA CYS A 558 41.09 -6.00 -3.75
C CYS A 558 42.44 -6.64 -4.10
N ILE A 559 42.58 -7.97 -3.94
CA ILE A 559 43.80 -8.70 -4.32
C ILE A 559 44.01 -8.64 -5.83
N LEU A 560 42.95 -8.79 -6.63
CA LEU A 560 43.02 -8.70 -8.09
C LEU A 560 43.48 -7.30 -8.56
N ILE A 561 42.95 -6.24 -7.94
CA ILE A 561 43.34 -4.85 -8.23
C ILE A 561 44.80 -4.59 -7.84
N LEU A 562 45.28 -5.15 -6.71
CA LEU A 562 46.67 -5.03 -6.31
C LEU A 562 47.63 -5.78 -7.25
N ILE A 563 47.24 -6.95 -7.74
CA ILE A 563 48.02 -7.73 -8.71
C ILE A 563 48.10 -6.97 -10.05
N ILE A 564 46.97 -6.47 -10.55
CA ILE A 564 46.92 -5.66 -11.78
C ILE A 564 47.74 -4.37 -11.59
N GLY A 565 47.62 -3.70 -10.45
CA GLY A 565 48.41 -2.52 -10.11
C GLY A 565 49.91 -2.80 -10.08
N ARG A 566 50.36 -3.97 -9.58
CA ARG A 566 51.77 -4.39 -9.56
C ARG A 566 52.30 -4.72 -10.96
N ILE A 567 51.48 -5.32 -11.82
CA ILE A 567 51.81 -5.62 -13.22
C ILE A 567 51.94 -4.33 -14.04
N VAL A 568 51.05 -3.36 -13.82
CA VAL A 568 51.11 -2.04 -14.48
C VAL A 568 52.31 -1.22 -13.98
N ARG A 569 52.66 -1.30 -12.68
CA ARG A 569 53.85 -0.61 -12.12
C ARG A 569 55.17 -1.21 -12.62
N LYS A 570 55.24 -2.53 -12.86
CA LYS A 570 56.43 -3.19 -13.44
C LYS A 570 56.61 -2.94 -14.95
N ARG A 571 55.60 -2.40 -15.65
CA ARG A 571 55.70 -2.00 -17.08
C ARG A 571 56.06 -0.52 -17.29
N LYS A 572 56.19 0.27 -16.21
CA LYS A 572 56.57 1.69 -16.23
C LYS A 572 57.97 1.97 -15.65
N LYS A 573 58.80 0.94 -15.45
CA LYS A 573 60.23 1.07 -15.20
C LYS A 573 61.01 0.30 -16.24
#